data_AF-A0A7W3PPL8-F1
#
_entry.id   AF-A0A7W3PPL8-F1
#
_cell.length_a   1.000
_cell.length_b   1.000
_cell.length_c   1.000
_cell.angle_alpha   90.00
_cell.angle_beta   90.00
_cell.angle_gamma   90.00
#
_symmetry.space_group_name_H-M   'P 1'
#
loop_
_entity.id
_entity.type
_entity.pdbx_description
1 polymer ?
#
loop_
_entity_poly.entity_id
_entity_poly.type
_entity_poly.pdbx_seq_one_letter_code
_entity_poly.pdbx_strand_id
1 'polypeptide(L)'
;FAVADLTLITGQKPQITKARKSIAQFKLREGQPIGAHVTLRGDRMWEFLDRLLSLALPRIRDFRGLSPRQFDGNGNYTFGLNEQSMFHEINQDKIDRPRGMDITVVTTARSDDAGRALLKHLGFPFQTADSAK
;
A
#
# COMPACT_ATOMS: atom_id res chain seq x y z
N PHE A 1 1.36 -11.22 13.97
CA PHE A 1 2.50 -10.62 13.24
C PHE A 1 2.00 -9.67 12.17
N ALA A 2 1.52 -10.08 10.99
CA ALA A 2 1.00 -9.13 9.98
C ALA A 2 -0.21 -8.26 10.42
N VAL A 3 -1.17 -8.83 11.16
CA VAL A 3 -2.34 -8.08 11.67
C VAL A 3 -1.91 -7.01 12.68
N ALA A 4 -0.91 -7.31 13.51
CA ALA A 4 -0.39 -6.35 14.49
C ALA A 4 0.34 -5.21 13.77
N ASP A 5 1.20 -5.53 12.81
CA ASP A 5 1.94 -4.53 12.00
C ASP A 5 0.97 -3.57 11.30
N LEU A 6 -0.04 -4.10 10.60
CA LEU A 6 -1.06 -3.27 9.94
C LEU A 6 -1.90 -2.47 10.95
N THR A 7 -2.16 -2.99 12.16
CA THR A 7 -2.86 -2.24 13.22
C THR A 7 -2.03 -1.05 13.67
N LEU A 8 -0.71 -1.23 13.87
CA LEU A 8 0.20 -0.17 14.27
C LEU A 8 0.31 0.91 13.18
N ILE A 9 0.46 0.48 11.92
CA ILE A 9 0.59 1.40 10.79
C ILE A 9 -0.71 2.21 10.58
N THR A 10 -1.85 1.54 10.56
CA THR A 10 -3.13 2.15 10.14
C THR A 10 -4.00 2.65 11.30
N GLY A 11 -3.67 2.33 12.55
CA GLY A 11 -4.49 2.63 13.72
C GLY A 11 -5.86 1.93 13.73
N GLN A 12 -6.06 0.93 12.85
CA GLN A 12 -7.31 0.21 12.69
C GLN A 12 -7.05 -1.29 12.65
N LYS A 13 -7.89 -2.08 13.33
CA LYS A 13 -7.80 -3.54 13.32
C LYS A 13 -8.11 -4.07 11.91
N PRO A 14 -7.17 -4.80 11.26
CA PRO A 14 -7.39 -5.40 9.96
C PRO A 14 -8.43 -6.51 9.97
N GLN A 15 -9.10 -6.68 8.84
CA GLN A 15 -9.94 -7.82 8.56
C GLN A 15 -9.10 -8.95 7.98
N ILE A 16 -9.28 -10.16 8.51
CA ILE A 16 -8.59 -11.35 8.04
C ILE A 16 -9.34 -11.92 6.84
N THR A 17 -8.67 -11.99 5.71
CA THR A 17 -9.22 -12.57 4.48
C THR A 17 -9.01 -14.08 4.51
N LYS A 18 -10.12 -14.82 4.44
CA LYS A 18 -10.12 -16.29 4.35
C LYS A 18 -10.25 -16.72 2.88
N ALA A 19 -9.60 -17.83 2.54
CA ALA A 19 -9.73 -18.43 1.21
C ALA A 19 -11.17 -18.88 0.96
N ARG A 20 -11.73 -18.48 -0.19
CA ARG A 20 -13.09 -18.88 -0.62
C ARG A 20 -13.13 -20.24 -1.32
N LYS A 21 -11.98 -20.72 -1.81
CA LYS A 21 -11.87 -21.98 -2.56
C LYS A 21 -10.63 -22.73 -2.09
N SER A 22 -10.71 -24.05 -2.13
CA SER A 22 -9.56 -24.93 -1.93
C SER A 22 -8.77 -25.06 -3.23
N ILE A 23 -7.46 -24.83 -3.19
CA ILE A 23 -6.57 -24.95 -4.35
C ILE A 23 -5.33 -25.75 -3.93
N ALA A 24 -5.26 -27.01 -4.39
CA ALA A 24 -4.25 -27.96 -3.95
C ALA A 24 -2.81 -27.53 -4.30
N GLN A 25 -2.60 -26.91 -5.47
CA GLN A 25 -1.27 -26.43 -5.91
C GLN A 25 -0.66 -25.41 -4.94
N PHE A 26 -1.48 -24.57 -4.31
CA PHE A 26 -1.07 -23.61 -3.29
C PHE A 26 -1.15 -24.17 -1.86
N LYS A 27 -1.50 -25.45 -1.70
CA LYS A 27 -1.78 -26.10 -0.41
C LYS A 27 -2.83 -25.33 0.40
N LEU A 28 -3.76 -24.67 -0.28
CA LEU A 28 -4.74 -23.78 0.31
C LEU A 28 -6.07 -24.51 0.50
N ARG A 29 -6.65 -24.39 1.70
CA ARG A 29 -7.99 -24.94 2.02
C ARG A 29 -9.00 -23.81 2.19
N GLU A 30 -10.26 -24.07 1.83
CA GLU A 30 -11.37 -23.16 2.09
C GLU A 30 -11.46 -22.79 3.57
N GLY A 31 -11.72 -21.52 3.86
CA GLY A 31 -11.78 -20.98 5.22
C GLY A 31 -10.41 -20.69 5.85
N GLN A 32 -9.30 -21.12 5.23
CA GLN A 32 -7.96 -20.86 5.75
C GLN A 32 -7.61 -19.37 5.63
N PRO A 33 -7.06 -18.74 6.69
CA PRO A 33 -6.54 -17.37 6.61
C PRO A 33 -5.39 -17.28 5.61
N ILE A 34 -5.49 -16.37 4.65
CA ILE A 34 -4.47 -16.16 3.61
C ILE A 34 -3.91 -14.72 3.58
N GLY A 35 -4.68 -13.75 4.05
CA GLY A 35 -4.26 -12.35 4.05
C GLY A 35 -4.97 -11.51 5.09
N ALA A 36 -4.58 -10.25 5.16
CA ALA A 36 -5.25 -9.23 5.96
C ALA A 36 -5.38 -7.95 5.13
N HIS A 37 -6.48 -7.23 5.31
CA HIS A 37 -6.70 -5.95 4.64
C HIS A 37 -7.35 -4.94 5.59
N VAL A 38 -7.14 -3.66 5.31
CA VAL A 38 -7.79 -2.53 5.96
C VAL A 38 -8.38 -1.64 4.87
N THR A 39 -9.51 -1.01 5.18
CA THR A 39 -10.04 0.09 4.38
C THR A 39 -10.10 1.33 5.25
N LEU A 40 -9.40 2.38 4.83
CA LEU A 40 -9.38 3.68 5.50
C LEU A 40 -10.31 4.64 4.75
N ARG A 41 -11.08 5.43 5.50
CA ARG A 41 -12.00 6.46 4.98
C ARG A 41 -11.99 7.67 5.91
N GLY A 42 -12.33 8.85 5.38
CA GLY A 42 -12.38 10.09 6.16
C GLY A 42 -11.01 10.52 6.67
N ASP A 43 -10.94 11.09 7.86
CA ASP A 43 -9.73 11.71 8.41
C ASP A 43 -8.56 10.72 8.53
N ARG A 44 -8.84 9.48 8.97
CA ARG A 44 -7.82 8.42 9.08
C ARG A 44 -7.14 8.09 7.76
N MET A 45 -7.87 8.21 6.64
CA MET A 45 -7.31 8.00 5.31
C MET A 45 -6.31 9.10 5.00
N TRP A 46 -6.66 10.36 5.26
CA TRP A 46 -5.81 11.51 5.02
C TRP A 46 -4.56 11.48 5.90
N GLU A 47 -4.70 11.15 7.18
CA GLU A 47 -3.56 10.99 8.10
C GLU A 47 -2.61 9.85 7.71
N PHE A 48 -3.15 8.73 7.23
CA PHE A 48 -2.32 7.65 6.70
C PHE A 48 -1.60 8.09 5.44
N LEU A 49 -2.29 8.81 4.54
CA LEU A 49 -1.71 9.27 3.30
C LEU A 49 -0.58 10.28 3.53
N ASP A 50 -0.78 11.24 4.43
CA ASP A 50 0.25 12.19 4.83
C ASP A 50 1.49 11.46 5.41
N ARG A 51 1.31 10.56 6.37
CA ARG A 51 2.43 9.76 6.90
C ARG A 51 3.11 8.91 5.84
N LEU A 52 2.34 8.34 4.90
CA LEU A 52 2.88 7.52 3.82
C LEU A 52 3.77 8.36 2.90
N LEU A 53 3.29 9.52 2.45
CA LEU A 53 4.00 10.39 1.52
C LEU A 53 5.17 11.14 2.17
N SER A 54 4.95 11.66 3.37
CA SER A 54 5.88 12.56 4.06
C SER A 54 6.95 11.80 4.86
N LEU A 55 6.66 10.60 5.38
CA LEU A 55 7.56 9.85 6.26
C LEU A 55 8.00 8.50 5.68
N ALA A 56 7.08 7.70 5.15
CA ALA A 56 7.38 6.32 4.78
C ALA A 56 8.08 6.19 3.42
N LEU A 57 7.53 6.78 2.35
CA LEU A 57 8.11 6.68 1.00
C LEU A 57 9.55 7.21 0.90
N PRO A 58 9.91 8.36 1.50
CA PRO A 58 11.29 8.87 1.45
C PRO A 58 12.31 7.96 2.15
N ARG A 59 11.87 7.07 3.04
CA ARG A 59 12.73 6.11 3.76
C ARG A 59 12.99 4.83 2.98
N ILE A 60 12.32 4.64 1.84
CA ILE A 60 12.57 3.49 0.98
C ILE A 60 13.97 3.63 0.38
N ARG A 61 14.81 2.60 0.56
CA ARG A 61 16.16 2.58 -0.01
C ARG A 61 16.08 2.62 -1.55
N ASP A 62 16.92 3.46 -2.15
CA ASP A 62 16.99 3.66 -3.60
C ASP A 62 15.64 4.07 -4.24
N PHE A 63 14.83 4.84 -3.51
CA PHE A 63 13.54 5.30 -3.99
C PHE A 63 13.68 6.30 -5.14
N ARG A 64 13.32 5.86 -6.36
CA ARG A 64 13.32 6.70 -7.57
C ARG A 64 11.99 7.37 -7.86
N GLY A 65 10.99 7.15 -7.01
CA GLY A 65 9.60 7.52 -7.23
C GLY A 65 8.71 6.32 -7.59
N LEU A 66 7.40 6.56 -7.55
CA LEU A 66 6.34 5.63 -7.91
C LEU A 66 6.11 5.61 -9.42
N SER A 67 5.79 4.44 -9.98
CA SER A 67 5.55 4.31 -11.42
C SER A 67 4.24 5.02 -11.80
N PRO A 68 4.23 5.94 -12.79
CA PRO A 68 3.00 6.61 -13.25
C PRO A 68 2.08 5.73 -14.09
N ARG A 69 2.46 4.45 -14.30
CA ARG A 69 1.75 3.49 -15.17
C ARG A 69 0.81 2.55 -14.42
N GLN A 70 0.77 2.58 -13.09
CA GLN A 70 -0.02 1.62 -12.30
C GLN A 70 -1.46 2.07 -12.05
N PHE A 71 -2.06 2.75 -13.03
CA PHE A 71 -3.47 3.10 -13.02
C PHE A 71 -4.29 2.00 -13.71
N ASP A 72 -5.57 1.87 -13.33
CA ASP A 72 -6.46 0.81 -13.79
C ASP A 72 -7.38 1.18 -14.98
N GLY A 73 -7.18 2.35 -15.58
CA GLY A 73 -8.03 2.92 -16.63
C GLY A 73 -9.16 3.82 -16.12
N ASN A 74 -9.51 3.71 -14.83
CA ASN A 74 -10.56 4.50 -14.19
C ASN A 74 -10.00 5.49 -13.15
N GLY A 75 -8.70 5.79 -13.21
CA GLY A 75 -8.08 6.73 -12.28
C GLY A 75 -7.87 6.21 -10.86
N ASN A 76 -7.97 4.88 -10.63
CA ASN A 76 -7.51 4.27 -9.40
C ASN A 76 -6.04 3.88 -9.55
N TYR A 77 -5.27 4.04 -8.47
CA TYR A 77 -3.84 3.82 -8.48
C TYR A 77 -3.46 2.72 -7.50
N THR A 78 -2.72 1.71 -7.94
CA THR A 78 -2.26 0.62 -7.08
C THR A 78 -0.76 0.48 -7.16
N PHE A 79 -0.08 0.43 -6.02
CA PHE A 79 1.35 0.18 -5.95
C PHE A 79 1.71 -0.73 -4.78
N GLY A 80 2.80 -1.46 -4.94
CA GLY A 80 3.32 -2.39 -3.95
C GLY A 80 4.50 -1.82 -3.17
N LEU A 81 4.57 -2.16 -1.89
CA LEU A 81 5.73 -1.98 -1.03
C LEU A 81 6.30 -3.37 -0.71
N ASN A 82 7.61 -3.54 -0.86
CA ASN A 82 8.25 -4.85 -0.67
C ASN A 82 8.43 -5.23 0.80
N GLU A 83 8.50 -4.23 1.69
CA GLU A 83 8.74 -4.40 3.12
C GLU A 83 7.85 -3.45 3.92
N GLN A 84 7.77 -3.67 5.23
CA GLN A 84 7.04 -2.82 6.18
C GLN A 84 7.96 -1.95 7.06
N SER A 85 9.27 -2.09 6.89
CA SER A 85 10.33 -1.47 7.72
C SER A 85 10.43 0.06 7.56
N MET A 86 9.84 0.62 6.51
CA MET A 86 9.84 2.07 6.25
C MET A 86 8.91 2.86 7.18
N PHE A 87 7.91 2.22 7.78
CA PHE A 87 6.99 2.85 8.71
C PHE A 87 7.66 3.02 10.09
N HIS A 88 7.56 4.21 10.69
CA HIS A 88 8.15 4.48 12.01
C HIS A 88 7.42 3.74 13.14
N GLU A 89 6.16 3.41 12.91
CA GLU A 89 5.31 2.65 13.82
C GLU A 89 5.77 1.21 13.99
N ILE A 90 6.59 0.70 13.05
CA ILE A 90 7.13 -0.65 13.09
C ILE A 90 8.50 -0.66 13.76
N ASN A 91 8.62 -1.45 14.82
CA ASN A 91 9.91 -1.76 15.41
C ASN A 91 10.64 -2.81 14.56
N GLN A 92 11.73 -2.40 13.91
CA GLN A 92 12.52 -3.24 13.00
C GLN A 92 13.15 -4.45 13.71
N ASP A 93 13.56 -4.31 14.97
CA ASP A 93 14.17 -5.40 15.76
C ASP A 93 13.18 -6.54 16.05
N LYS A 94 11.87 -6.26 15.95
CA LYS A 94 10.80 -7.23 16.17
C LYS A 94 10.30 -7.87 14.87
N ILE A 95 10.86 -7.51 13.71
CA ILE A 95 10.50 -8.08 12.43
C ILE A 95 11.16 -9.47 12.30
N ASP A 96 10.32 -10.51 12.27
CA ASP A 96 10.72 -11.89 12.01
C ASP A 96 11.05 -12.14 10.53
N ARG A 97 10.30 -11.53 9.62
CA ARG A 97 10.49 -11.62 8.17
C ARG A 97 9.91 -10.40 7.45
N PRO A 98 10.50 -10.01 6.30
CA PRO A 98 9.93 -8.98 5.46
C PRO A 98 8.54 -9.39 4.98
N ARG A 99 7.61 -8.44 5.05
CA ARG A 99 6.23 -8.56 4.57
C ARG A 99 5.93 -7.33 3.73
N GLY A 100 5.72 -7.55 2.44
CA GLY A 100 5.20 -6.52 1.57
C GLY A 100 3.73 -6.21 1.84
N MET A 101 3.26 -5.13 1.23
CA MET A 101 1.85 -4.77 1.19
C MET A 101 1.54 -4.05 -0.11
N ASP A 102 0.33 -4.25 -0.61
CA ASP A 102 -0.20 -3.50 -1.74
C ASP A 102 -1.15 -2.42 -1.22
N ILE A 103 -1.00 -1.22 -1.78
CA ILE A 103 -1.83 -0.06 -1.45
C ILE A 103 -2.56 0.36 -2.70
N THR A 104 -3.89 0.41 -2.61
CA THR A 104 -4.76 0.93 -3.67
C THR A 104 -5.43 2.21 -3.21
N VAL A 105 -5.21 3.29 -3.97
CA VAL A 105 -5.90 4.57 -3.82
C VAL A 105 -7.04 4.61 -4.83
N VAL A 106 -8.26 4.59 -4.30
CA VAL A 106 -9.49 4.67 -5.11
C VAL A 106 -9.94 6.13 -5.18
N THR A 107 -10.22 6.62 -6.38
CA THR A 107 -10.65 8.01 -6.59
C THR A 107 -11.97 8.05 -7.35
N THR A 108 -12.56 9.25 -7.42
CA THR A 108 -13.76 9.52 -8.23
C THR A 108 -13.43 9.94 -9.66
N ALA A 109 -12.14 9.93 -10.04
CA ALA A 109 -11.73 10.21 -11.40
C ALA A 109 -12.36 9.20 -12.37
N ARG A 110 -12.51 9.62 -13.63
CA ARG A 110 -13.05 8.78 -14.72
C ARG A 110 -12.00 8.40 -15.75
N SER A 111 -10.78 8.88 -15.58
CA SER A 111 -9.65 8.62 -16.45
C SER A 111 -8.34 8.65 -15.66
N ASP A 112 -7.36 7.94 -16.17
CA ASP A 112 -6.03 7.87 -15.57
C ASP A 112 -5.32 9.23 -15.56
N ASP A 113 -5.56 10.08 -16.55
CA ASP A 113 -4.95 11.41 -16.58
C ASP A 113 -5.49 12.31 -15.46
N ALA A 114 -6.81 12.25 -15.20
CA ALA A 114 -7.40 12.98 -14.08
C ALA A 114 -6.94 12.42 -12.73
N GLY A 115 -6.89 11.09 -12.59
CA GLY A 115 -6.38 10.43 -11.38
C GLY A 115 -4.91 10.76 -11.13
N ARG A 116 -4.08 10.73 -12.17
CA ARG A 116 -2.66 11.08 -12.09
C ARG A 116 -2.44 12.54 -11.73
N ALA A 117 -3.20 13.46 -12.34
CA ALA A 117 -3.14 14.88 -12.01
C ALA A 117 -3.49 15.12 -10.53
N LEU A 118 -4.58 14.50 -10.05
CA LEU A 118 -4.98 14.57 -8.64
C LEU A 118 -3.88 14.09 -7.70
N LEU A 119 -3.37 12.87 -7.91
CA LEU A 119 -2.33 12.31 -7.05
C LEU A 119 -1.03 13.11 -7.10
N LYS A 120 -0.68 13.67 -8.27
CA LYS A 120 0.49 14.55 -8.40
C LYS A 120 0.34 15.83 -7.57
N HIS A 121 -0.82 16.47 -7.61
CA HIS A 121 -1.10 17.65 -6.77
C HIS A 121 -1.17 17.32 -5.28
N LEU A 122 -1.53 16.08 -4.95
CA LEU A 122 -1.57 15.58 -3.59
C LEU A 122 -0.18 15.22 -3.03
N GLY A 123 0.87 15.32 -3.85
CA GLY A 123 2.25 15.09 -3.43
C GLY A 123 2.77 13.68 -3.68
N PHE A 124 2.10 12.87 -4.52
CA PHE A 124 2.64 11.56 -4.90
C PHE A 124 3.94 11.74 -5.71
N PRO A 125 5.06 11.15 -5.26
CA PRO A 125 6.35 11.28 -5.93
C PRO A 125 6.42 10.32 -7.12
N PHE A 126 5.84 10.69 -8.25
CA PHE A 126 5.95 9.88 -9.48
C PHE A 126 7.34 9.99 -10.10
N GLN A 127 7.81 8.89 -10.70
CA GLN A 127 9.05 8.87 -11.48
C GLN A 127 8.95 9.86 -12.65
N THR A 128 9.86 10.82 -12.67
CA THR A 128 10.05 11.72 -13.82
C THR A 128 11.08 11.14 -14.78
N ALA A 129 11.07 11.56 -16.04
CA ALA A 129 12.03 11.10 -17.04
C ALA A 129 13.50 11.42 -16.65
N ASP A 130 13.72 12.46 -15.85
CA ASP A 130 15.06 12.87 -15.40
C ASP A 130 15.63 12.01 -14.26
N SER A 131 14.77 11.43 -13.42
CA SER A 131 15.15 10.52 -12.32
C SER A 131 15.58 9.11 -12.76
N ALA A 132 15.54 8.83 -14.08
CA ALA A 132 15.90 7.54 -14.66
C ALA A 132 17.33 7.51 -15.26
N LYS A 133 18.11 8.59 -15.12
CA LYS A 133 19.53 8.62 -15.48
C LYS A 133 20.43 8.23 -14.32
#